data_AF-A0A7D5W0V2-F1
#
_entry.id   AF-A0A7D5W0V2-F1
#
_cell.length_a   1.000
_cell.length_b   1.000
_cell.length_c   1.000
_cell.angle_alpha   90.00
_cell.angle_beta   90.00
_cell.angle_gamma   90.00
#
_symmetry.space_group_name_H-M   'P 1'
#
loop_
_entity.id
_entity.type
_entity.pdbx_description
1 polymer ?
#
loop_
_entity_poly.entity_id
_entity_poly.type
_entity_poly.pdbx_seq_one_letter_code
_entity_poly.pdbx_strand_id
1 'polypeptide(L)'
;MNSPAIRPFRAKPTRAKPVDREGQEQAALMQELQLRYPQAYKLIYHVPNGGHRVKAVAAKLKGQGVKAGVPDLVLPMARGGYFGLYIEFKAMPPYDAPVSPSQDAYLQALADQGYLAIVCRGNIDAVEAIRAYLLQPATVAA
;
A
#
# COMPACT_ATOMS: atom_id res chain seq x y z
N MET A 1 23.09 -60.39 1.69
CA MET A 1 23.30 -59.29 0.73
C MET A 1 22.02 -58.47 0.68
N ASN A 2 22.00 -57.28 1.28
CA ASN A 2 20.82 -56.40 1.22
C ASN A 2 20.90 -55.54 -0.04
N SER A 3 19.95 -55.73 -0.96
CA SER A 3 19.79 -54.85 -2.13
C SER A 3 19.38 -53.45 -1.69
N PRO A 4 19.97 -52.38 -2.25
CA PRO A 4 19.57 -51.03 -1.92
C PRO A 4 18.19 -50.75 -2.52
N ALA A 5 17.26 -50.28 -1.69
CA ALA A 5 15.94 -49.85 -2.14
C ALA A 5 16.06 -48.58 -2.98
N ILE A 6 15.74 -48.66 -4.27
CA ILE A 6 15.68 -47.52 -5.17
C ILE A 6 14.43 -46.69 -4.82
N ARG A 7 14.63 -45.47 -4.31
CA ARG A 7 13.54 -44.52 -4.10
C ARG A 7 13.21 -43.84 -5.43
N PRO A 8 11.94 -43.83 -5.88
CA PRO A 8 11.57 -43.16 -7.12
C PRO A 8 11.77 -41.64 -6.99
N PHE A 9 12.39 -41.02 -8.00
CA PHE A 9 12.52 -39.57 -8.09
C PHE A 9 11.13 -38.95 -8.28
N ARG A 10 10.65 -38.23 -7.28
CA ARG A 10 9.40 -37.46 -7.36
C ARG A 10 9.76 -36.04 -7.80
N ALA A 11 9.38 -35.66 -9.02
CA ALA A 11 9.54 -34.29 -9.49
C ALA A 11 8.76 -33.34 -8.55
N LYS A 12 9.44 -32.32 -8.03
CA LYS A 12 8.77 -31.31 -7.20
C LYS A 12 7.79 -30.54 -8.10
N PRO A 13 6.52 -30.37 -7.69
CA PRO A 13 5.57 -29.57 -8.46
C PRO A 13 6.10 -28.14 -8.59
N THR A 14 6.15 -27.63 -9.82
CA THR A 14 6.53 -26.25 -10.12
C THR A 14 5.40 -25.32 -9.71
N ARG A 15 5.52 -24.66 -8.56
CA ARG A 15 4.54 -23.66 -8.12
C ARG A 15 4.62 -22.44 -9.04
N ALA A 16 3.48 -21.99 -9.56
CA ALA A 16 3.39 -20.75 -10.32
C ALA A 16 3.95 -19.58 -9.49
N LYS A 17 4.60 -18.63 -10.16
CA LYS A 17 5.12 -17.43 -9.49
C LYS A 17 3.95 -16.63 -8.89
N PRO A 18 4.08 -16.09 -7.67
CA PRO A 18 3.07 -15.20 -7.09
C PRO A 18 2.78 -14.02 -8.03
N VAL A 19 1.51 -13.68 -8.19
CA VAL A 19 1.07 -12.49 -8.95
C VAL A 19 0.93 -11.34 -7.98
N ASP A 20 1.58 -10.21 -8.28
CA ASP A 20 1.47 -8.97 -7.51
C ASP A 20 0.17 -8.24 -7.87
N ARG A 21 -0.95 -8.68 -7.26
CA ARG A 21 -2.29 -8.10 -7.48
C ARG A 21 -2.37 -6.67 -6.92
N GLU A 22 -1.87 -6.47 -5.71
CA GLU A 22 -1.88 -5.19 -5.01
C GLU A 22 -1.14 -4.11 -5.83
N GLY A 23 0.07 -4.42 -6.31
CA GLY A 23 0.83 -3.51 -7.17
C GLY A 23 0.16 -3.21 -8.50
N GLN A 24 -0.48 -4.21 -9.13
CA GLN A 24 -1.23 -4.01 -10.39
C GLN A 24 -2.43 -3.08 -10.19
N GLU A 25 -3.20 -3.28 -9.12
CA GLU A 25 -4.37 -2.47 -8.80
C GLU A 25 -3.96 -1.04 -8.38
N GLN A 26 -2.88 -0.89 -7.60
CA GLN A 26 -2.34 0.42 -7.27
C GLN A 26 -1.86 1.16 -8.53
N ALA A 27 -1.23 0.47 -9.49
CA ALA A 27 -0.86 1.07 -10.76
C ALA A 27 -2.09 1.50 -11.58
N ALA A 28 -3.17 0.72 -11.58
CA ALA A 28 -4.43 1.08 -12.23
C ALA A 28 -5.05 2.33 -11.59
N LEU A 29 -5.04 2.44 -10.26
CA LEU A 29 -5.44 3.65 -9.54
C LEU A 29 -4.64 4.88 -10.02
N MET A 30 -3.31 4.76 -10.11
CA MET A 30 -2.47 5.89 -10.55
C MET A 30 -2.80 6.34 -11.98
N GLN A 31 -3.04 5.41 -12.90
CA GLN A 31 -3.48 5.73 -14.27
C GLN A 31 -4.85 6.44 -14.27
N GLU A 32 -5.78 5.98 -13.45
CA GLU A 32 -7.09 6.60 -13.35
C GLU A 32 -7.02 8.03 -12.78
N LEU A 33 -6.23 8.25 -11.73
CA LEU A 33 -5.98 9.58 -11.19
C LEU A 33 -5.35 10.51 -12.24
N GLN A 34 -4.40 10.00 -13.03
CA GLN A 34 -3.79 10.78 -14.11
C GLN A 34 -4.83 11.28 -15.12
N LEU A 35 -5.81 10.45 -15.47
CA LEU A 35 -6.85 10.77 -16.46
C LEU A 35 -7.98 11.63 -15.89
N ARG A 36 -8.47 11.31 -14.70
CA ARG A 36 -9.71 11.86 -14.13
C ARG A 36 -9.47 12.95 -13.09
N TYR A 37 -8.33 12.92 -12.41
CA TYR A 37 -8.00 13.80 -11.28
C TYR A 37 -6.57 14.37 -11.38
N PRO A 38 -6.21 15.07 -12.49
CA PRO A 38 -4.83 15.45 -12.77
C PRO A 38 -4.19 16.34 -11.68
N GLN A 39 -4.98 17.13 -10.95
CA GLN A 39 -4.49 17.93 -9.83
C GLN A 39 -4.05 17.05 -8.64
N ALA A 40 -4.81 16.00 -8.32
CA ALA A 40 -4.46 15.06 -7.27
C ALA A 40 -3.28 14.17 -7.72
N TYR A 41 -3.28 13.70 -8.98
CA TYR A 41 -2.19 12.92 -9.54
C TYR A 41 -0.84 13.64 -9.47
N LYS A 42 -0.83 14.97 -9.66
CA LYS A 42 0.39 15.79 -9.55
C LYS A 42 1.03 15.75 -8.16
N LEU A 43 0.23 15.51 -7.11
CA LEU A 43 0.65 15.60 -5.72
C LEU A 43 0.72 14.26 -5.01
N ILE A 44 -0.10 13.29 -5.39
CA ILE A 44 -0.13 11.97 -4.77
C ILE A 44 1.15 11.20 -5.10
N TYR A 45 1.72 10.52 -4.11
CA TYR A 45 2.91 9.71 -4.31
C TYR A 45 2.85 8.40 -3.52
N HIS A 46 3.56 7.40 -4.03
CA HIS A 46 3.75 6.13 -3.36
C HIS A 46 4.94 6.19 -2.40
N VAL A 47 4.78 5.58 -1.23
CA VAL A 47 5.82 5.34 -0.25
C VAL A 47 6.29 3.89 -0.38
N PRO A 48 7.46 3.62 -1.01
CA PRO A 48 7.94 2.26 -1.28
C PRO A 48 8.59 1.62 -0.05
N ASN A 49 7.84 1.58 1.07
CA ASN A 49 8.30 0.99 2.32
C ASN A 49 8.02 -0.52 2.41
N GLY A 50 7.17 -1.06 1.54
CA GLY A 50 6.96 -2.49 1.34
C GLY A 50 8.04 -3.16 0.47
N GLY A 51 7.98 -4.48 0.35
CA GLY A 51 8.77 -5.23 -0.63
C GLY A 51 10.03 -5.94 -0.12
N HIS A 52 10.41 -6.99 -0.85
CA HIS A 52 11.60 -7.78 -0.58
C HIS A 52 12.86 -6.98 -0.89
N ARG A 53 13.76 -6.90 0.09
CA ARG A 53 15.08 -6.30 -0.04
C ARG A 53 16.09 -7.07 0.79
N VAL A 54 17.36 -7.01 0.38
CA VAL A 54 18.45 -7.63 1.14
C VAL A 54 18.59 -6.96 2.52
N LYS A 55 18.96 -7.74 3.55
CA LYS A 55 18.99 -7.27 4.95
C LYS A 55 19.82 -6.00 5.15
N ALA A 56 20.98 -5.89 4.49
CA ALA A 56 21.84 -4.72 4.56
C ALA A 56 21.14 -3.44 4.06
N VAL A 57 20.38 -3.54 2.95
CA VAL A 57 19.60 -2.42 2.40
C VAL A 57 18.45 -2.06 3.36
N ALA A 58 17.76 -3.05 3.93
CA ALA A 58 16.73 -2.78 4.93
C ALA A 58 17.29 -2.03 6.16
N ALA A 59 18.44 -2.45 6.69
CA ALA A 59 19.09 -1.79 7.82
C ALA A 59 19.49 -0.35 7.49
N LYS A 60 20.10 -0.13 6.31
CA LYS A 60 20.46 1.20 5.83
C LYS A 60 19.23 2.11 5.72
N LEU A 61 18.16 1.65 5.09
CA LEU A 61 16.93 2.42 4.90
C LEU A 61 16.23 2.74 6.24
N LYS A 62 16.25 1.80 7.20
CA LYS A 62 15.79 2.07 8.57
C LYS A 62 16.60 3.18 9.23
N GLY A 63 17.93 3.18 9.06
CA GLY A 63 18.81 4.26 9.52
C GLY A 63 18.55 5.61 8.84
N GLN A 64 17.94 5.59 7.64
CA GLN A 64 17.51 6.79 6.91
C GLN A 64 16.08 7.23 7.25
N GLY A 65 15.39 6.53 8.15
CA GLY A 65 14.06 6.91 8.63
C GLY A 65 12.89 6.15 8.01
N VAL A 66 13.11 5.09 7.23
CA VAL A 66 12.01 4.20 6.83
C VAL A 66 11.37 3.58 8.06
N LYS A 67 10.07 3.80 8.23
CA LYS A 67 9.26 3.25 9.31
C LYS A 67 8.42 2.09 8.80
N ALA A 68 8.25 1.07 9.63
CA ALA A 68 7.32 -0.01 9.33
C ALA A 68 5.88 0.51 9.45
N GLY A 69 5.01 0.08 8.54
CA GLY A 69 3.58 0.39 8.59
C GLY A 69 3.17 1.76 8.05
N VAL A 70 4.09 2.56 7.50
CA VAL A 70 3.72 3.79 6.79
C VAL A 70 2.77 3.41 5.62
N PRO A 71 1.63 4.09 5.47
CA PRO A 71 0.68 3.82 4.38
C PRO A 71 1.31 3.97 2.99
N ASP A 72 0.82 3.20 2.03
CA ASP A 72 1.39 3.11 0.68
C ASP A 72 1.26 4.38 -0.14
N LEU A 73 0.18 5.16 0.03
CA LEU A 73 -0.09 6.35 -0.75
C LEU A 73 -0.33 7.56 0.14
N VAL A 74 0.19 8.71 -0.28
CA VAL A 74 0.01 9.99 0.39
C VAL A 74 -0.48 11.03 -0.62
N LEU A 75 -1.62 11.64 -0.34
CA LEU A 75 -2.16 12.79 -1.05
C LEU A 75 -2.07 14.03 -0.13
N PRO A 76 -1.05 14.89 -0.31
CA PRO A 76 -0.82 16.06 0.54
C PRO A 76 -1.72 17.24 0.14
N MET A 77 -3.03 17.01 0.06
CA MET A 77 -4.04 18.05 -0.18
C MET A 77 -4.92 18.17 1.05
N ALA A 78 -4.93 19.33 1.70
CA ALA A 78 -5.73 19.54 2.91
C ALA A 78 -7.22 19.75 2.56
N ARG A 79 -8.11 18.88 3.07
CA ARG A 79 -9.53 18.83 2.74
C ARG A 79 -10.36 18.35 3.93
N GLY A 80 -11.56 18.89 4.10
CA GLY A 80 -12.55 18.36 5.06
C GLY A 80 -12.16 18.39 6.53
N GLY A 81 -11.28 19.31 6.94
CA GLY A 81 -10.71 19.39 8.29
C GLY A 81 -9.40 18.62 8.45
N TYR A 82 -8.95 17.88 7.44
CA TYR A 82 -7.73 17.09 7.48
C TYR A 82 -6.57 17.75 6.74
N PHE A 83 -5.34 17.53 7.21
CA PHE A 83 -4.14 18.11 6.61
C PHE A 83 -3.61 17.33 5.40
N GLY A 84 -4.21 16.19 5.09
CA GLY A 84 -3.83 15.32 3.98
C GLY A 84 -4.50 13.95 4.12
N LEU A 85 -4.48 13.18 3.04
CA LEU A 85 -5.01 11.83 2.98
C LEU A 85 -3.87 10.82 2.86
N TYR A 86 -3.88 9.82 3.74
CA TYR A 86 -3.03 8.65 3.69
C TYR A 86 -3.89 7.41 3.41
N ILE A 87 -3.45 6.59 2.46
CA ILE A 87 -4.14 5.35 2.09
C ILE A 87 -3.16 4.19 2.26
N GLU A 88 -3.50 3.28 3.16
CA GLU A 88 -2.94 1.92 3.19
C GLU A 88 -3.69 1.11 2.14
N PHE A 89 -2.99 0.65 1.10
CA PHE A 89 -3.60 0.04 -0.06
C PHE A 89 -3.51 -1.48 0.04
N LYS A 90 -4.64 -2.17 -0.07
CA LYS A 90 -4.71 -3.62 -0.12
C LYS A 90 -5.26 -4.05 -1.46
N ALA A 91 -4.84 -5.22 -1.94
CA ALA A 91 -5.50 -5.85 -3.08
C ALA A 91 -7.01 -6.04 -2.83
N MET A 92 -7.80 -6.18 -3.90
CA MET A 92 -9.21 -6.52 -3.83
C MET A 92 -9.40 -7.96 -3.30
N PRO A 93 -10.42 -8.23 -2.47
CA PRO A 93 -10.82 -9.59 -2.12
C PRO A 93 -11.07 -10.46 -3.36
N PRO A 94 -10.71 -11.76 -3.34
CA PRO A 94 -10.20 -12.53 -2.21
C PRO A 94 -8.67 -12.52 -2.07
N TYR A 95 -7.97 -11.60 -2.74
CA TYR A 95 -6.50 -11.55 -2.77
C TYR A 95 -5.91 -10.57 -1.74
N ASP A 96 -6.75 -9.96 -0.91
CA ASP A 96 -6.36 -8.95 0.05
C ASP A 96 -5.51 -9.54 1.19
N ALA A 97 -4.54 -8.76 1.65
CA ALA A 97 -3.80 -9.07 2.87
C ALA A 97 -4.43 -8.32 4.06
N PRO A 98 -4.41 -8.91 5.27
CA PRO A 98 -4.84 -8.18 6.45
C PRO A 98 -3.94 -6.96 6.71
N VAL A 99 -4.50 -5.97 7.37
CA VAL A 99 -3.74 -4.84 7.90
C VAL A 99 -2.87 -5.36 9.05
N SER A 100 -1.56 -5.13 8.96
CA SER A 100 -0.63 -5.56 10.02
C SER A 100 -0.76 -4.66 11.26
N PRO A 101 -0.40 -5.14 12.47
CA PRO A 101 -0.42 -4.31 13.68
C PRO A 101 0.39 -3.02 13.58
N SER A 102 1.52 -3.04 12.85
CA SER A 102 2.32 -1.83 12.62
C SER A 102 1.64 -0.82 11.68
N GLN A 103 0.86 -1.30 10.71
CA GLN A 103 0.08 -0.43 9.82
C GLN A 103 -1.06 0.23 10.60
N ASP A 104 -1.81 -0.57 11.36
CA ASP A 104 -2.89 -0.06 12.23
C ASP A 104 -2.37 1.01 13.20
N ALA A 105 -1.28 0.73 13.93
CA ALA A 105 -0.68 1.71 14.83
C ALA A 105 -0.22 3.00 14.13
N TYR A 106 0.25 2.91 12.88
CA TYR A 106 0.66 4.10 12.12
C TYR A 106 -0.55 4.92 11.65
N LEU A 107 -1.63 4.26 11.23
CA LEU A 107 -2.87 4.93 10.85
C LEU A 107 -3.46 5.70 12.03
N GLN A 108 -3.46 5.12 13.24
CA GLN A 108 -3.89 5.82 14.46
C GLN A 108 -3.00 7.03 14.75
N ALA A 109 -1.67 6.87 14.69
CA ALA A 109 -0.74 7.98 14.90
C ALA A 109 -0.93 9.12 13.89
N LEU A 110 -1.31 8.83 12.65
CA LEU A 110 -1.65 9.85 11.64
C LEU A 110 -2.96 10.57 11.98
N ALA A 111 -3.98 9.82 12.41
CA ALA A 111 -5.26 10.38 12.84
C ALA A 111 -5.08 11.35 14.03
N ASP A 112 -4.26 10.97 15.01
CA ASP A 112 -3.90 11.82 16.17
C ASP A 112 -3.20 13.13 15.76
N GLN A 113 -2.62 13.21 14.56
CA GLN A 113 -1.99 14.41 14.01
C GLN A 113 -2.91 15.19 13.05
N GLY A 114 -4.18 14.79 12.91
CA GLY A 114 -5.16 15.49 12.06
C GLY A 114 -5.10 15.11 10.57
N TYR A 115 -4.50 13.97 10.22
CA TYR A 115 -4.58 13.42 8.87
C TYR A 115 -5.74 12.43 8.74
N LEU A 116 -6.36 12.39 7.56
CA LEU A 116 -7.27 11.30 7.23
C LEU A 116 -6.40 10.10 6.82
N ALA A 117 -6.46 9.02 7.58
CA ALA A 117 -5.68 7.81 7.32
C ALA A 117 -6.64 6.61 7.25
N ILE A 118 -6.72 5.98 6.08
CA ILE A 118 -7.71 4.93 5.79
C ILE A 118 -7.07 3.74 5.09
N VAL A 119 -7.79 2.62 5.09
CA VAL A 119 -7.42 1.42 4.33
C VAL A 119 -8.38 1.30 3.15
N CYS A 120 -7.85 1.16 1.94
CA CYS A 120 -8.64 0.91 0.74
C CYS A 120 -8.33 -0.47 0.16
N ARG A 121 -9.33 -1.16 -0.38
CA ARG A 121 -9.21 -2.48 -1.01
C ARG A 121 -9.51 -2.43 -2.51
N GLY A 122 -8.45 -2.50 -3.30
CA GLY A 122 -8.50 -2.39 -4.74
C GLY A 122 -8.65 -0.96 -5.24
N ASN A 123 -8.48 -0.80 -6.54
CA ASN A 123 -8.43 0.51 -7.18
C ASN A 123 -9.78 1.26 -7.09
N ILE A 124 -10.91 0.57 -7.25
CA ILE A 124 -12.24 1.18 -7.24
C ILE A 124 -12.52 1.86 -5.89
N ASP A 125 -12.27 1.15 -4.79
CA ASP A 125 -12.44 1.69 -3.43
C ASP A 125 -11.56 2.91 -3.19
N ALA A 126 -10.28 2.82 -3.59
CA ALA A 126 -9.35 3.94 -3.47
C ALA A 126 -9.74 5.17 -4.31
N VAL A 127 -10.23 4.98 -5.54
CA VAL A 127 -10.73 6.08 -6.39
C VAL A 127 -11.91 6.78 -5.73
N GLU A 128 -12.89 6.03 -5.24
CA GLU A 128 -14.07 6.63 -4.61
C GLU A 128 -13.70 7.35 -3.30
N ALA A 129 -12.79 6.80 -2.50
CA ALA A 129 -12.27 7.46 -1.31
C ALA A 129 -11.58 8.80 -1.65
N ILE A 130 -10.70 8.80 -2.67
CA ILE A 130 -10.01 10.02 -3.13
C ILE A 130 -11.03 11.02 -3.68
N ARG A 131 -11.99 10.58 -4.49
CA ARG A 131 -13.05 11.43 -5.02
C ARG A 131 -13.85 12.08 -3.89
N ALA A 132 -14.30 11.30 -2.90
CA ALA A 132 -15.07 11.80 -1.77
C ALA A 132 -14.26 12.80 -0.92
N TYR A 133 -12.97 12.53 -0.73
CA TYR A 133 -12.04 13.43 -0.04
C TYR A 133 -11.86 14.76 -0.78
N LEU A 134 -11.68 14.71 -2.11
CA LEU A 134 -11.49 15.90 -2.94
C LEU A 134 -12.74 16.79 -3.05
N LEU A 135 -13.93 16.22 -2.84
CA LEU A 135 -15.19 16.97 -2.81
C LEU A 135 -15.37 17.80 -1.53
N GLN A 136 -14.59 17.54 -0.48
CA GLN A 136 -14.65 18.31 0.75
C GLN A 136 -14.05 19.72 0.56
N PRO A 137 -14.47 20.73 1.34
CA PRO A 137 -13.86 22.06 1.32
C PRO A 137 -12.35 22.02 1.62
N ALA A 138 -11.61 22.99 1.09
CA ALA A 138 -10.20 23.16 1.43
C ALA A 138 -10.03 23.43 2.93
N THR A 139 -9.11 22.71 3.57
CA THR A 139 -8.73 22.99 4.96
C THR A 139 -7.64 24.04 4.96
N VAL A 140 -7.87 25.12 5.71
CA VAL A 140 -6.95 26.24 5.85
C VAL A 140 -6.52 26.34 7.31
N ALA A 141 -5.28 26.74 7.54
CA ALA A 141 -4.87 27.13 8.89
C ALA A 141 -5.70 28.33 9.35
N ALA A 142 -6.05 28.34 10.63
CA ALA A 142 -6.73 29.48 11.27
C ALA A 142 -5.82 30.71 11.32
#